data_AF-A0A7V4PNN1-F1
#
_entry.id   AF-A0A7V4PNN1-F1
#
_cell.length_a   1.000
_cell.length_b   1.000
_cell.length_c   1.000
_cell.angle_alpha   90.00
_cell.angle_beta   90.00
_cell.angle_gamma   90.00
#
_symmetry.space_group_name_H-M   'P 1'
#
loop_
_entity.id
_entity.type
_entity.pdbx_description
1 polymer ?
#
loop_
_entity_poly.entity_id
_entity_poly.type
_entity_poly.pdbx_seq_one_letter_code
_entity_poly.pdbx_strand_id
1 'polypeptide(L)' 'MKIDCYLSYQCSSEKDLLKNIKQALAMERIEAHVHLYRIDEEEFKRLGLSGSPSIFINGEELQPQGYGGVS' A
#
# COMPACT_ATOMS: atom_id res chain seq x y z
N MET A 1 -3.04 -5.45 14.10
CA MET A 1 -2.52 -5.84 12.76
C MET A 1 -1.60 -4.75 12.22
N LYS A 2 -0.61 -5.05 11.39
CA LYS A 2 0.27 -4.05 10.76
C LYS A 2 -0.05 -3.95 9.27
N ILE A 3 -0.24 -2.74 8.76
CA ILE A 3 -0.41 -2.47 7.33
C ILE A 3 0.69 -1.48 6.91
N ASP A 4 1.58 -1.90 6.03
CA ASP A 4 2.63 -1.06 5.47
C ASP A 4 2.28 -0.71 4.03
N CYS A 5 2.20 0.58 3.71
CA CYS A 5 1.86 1.08 2.38
C CYS A 5 3.04 1.88 1.82
N TYR A 6 3.61 1.41 0.72
CA TYR A 6 4.70 2.06 0.01
C TYR A 6 4.15 2.80 -1.20
N LEU A 7 4.43 4.10 -1.26
CA LEU A 7 3.90 5.04 -2.24
C LEU A 7 5.06 5.77 -2.91
N SER A 8 4.95 5.96 -4.22
CA SER A 8 5.82 6.91 -4.91
C SER A 8 5.47 8.35 -4.51
N TYR A 9 6.44 9.26 -4.57
CA TYR A 9 6.19 10.68 -4.29
C TYR A 9 5.10 11.31 -5.18
N GLN A 10 4.87 10.75 -6.37
CA GLN A 10 3.87 11.23 -7.33
C GLN A 10 2.51 10.52 -7.19
N CYS A 11 2.34 9.63 -6.21
CA CYS A 11 1.11 8.86 -6.06
C CYS A 11 -0.07 9.75 -5.62
N SER A 12 -1.00 9.99 -6.54
CA SER A 12 -2.23 10.74 -6.27
C SER A 12 -3.24 9.96 -5.42
N SER A 13 -3.12 8.63 -5.38
CA SER A 13 -4.08 7.72 -4.73
C SER A 13 -3.91 7.59 -3.21
N GLU A 14 -2.96 8.28 -2.57
CA GLU A 14 -2.70 8.17 -1.13
C GLU A 14 -3.95 8.43 -0.26
N LYS A 15 -4.70 9.49 -0.58
CA LYS A 15 -5.90 9.87 0.18
C LYS A 15 -7.00 8.82 0.06
N ASP A 16 -7.23 8.33 -1.15
CA ASP A 16 -8.25 7.32 -1.42
C ASP A 16 -7.85 5.97 -0.81
N LEU A 17 -6.57 5.60 -0.87
CA LEU A 17 -6.03 4.40 -0.23
C LEU A 17 -6.27 4.43 1.29
N LEU A 18 -5.90 5.53 1.95
CA LEU A 18 -6.12 5.69 3.40
C LEU A 18 -7.61 5.62 3.76
N LYS A 19 -8.47 6.25 2.97
CA LYS A 19 -9.92 6.23 3.17
C LYS A 19 -10.43 4.78 3.08
N ASN A 20 -10.04 4.05 2.04
CA ASN A 20 -10.44 2.67 1.82
C ASN A 20 -9.96 1.75 2.94
N ILE A 21 -8.71 1.87 3.37
CA ILE A 21 -8.17 1.10 4.50
C ILE A 21 -8.97 1.37 5.78
N LYS A 22 -9.24 2.64 6.10
CA LYS A 22 -10.02 3.00 7.30
C LYS A 22 -11.45 2.45 7.24
N GLN A 23 -12.10 2.53 6.08
CA GLN A 23 -13.45 1.98 5.90
C GLN A 23 -13.46 0.46 6.07
N ALA A 24 -12.51 -0.26 5.46
CA ALA A 24 -12.41 -1.72 5.59
C ALA A 24 -12.18 -2.14 7.06
N LEU A 25 -11.25 -1.49 7.76
CA LEU A 25 -10.99 -1.76 9.19
C LEU A 25 -12.21 -1.50 10.07
N ALA A 26 -12.96 -0.42 9.81
CA ALA A 26 -14.17 -0.09 10.55
C ALA A 26 -15.30 -1.10 10.31
N MET A 27 -15.48 -1.57 9.07
CA MET A 27 -16.49 -2.58 8.73
C MET A 27 -16.24 -3.91 9.45
N GLU A 28 -14.97 -4.34 9.50
CA GLU A 28 -14.57 -5.59 10.14
C GLU A 28 -14.34 -5.45 11.65
N ARG A 29 -14.45 -4.24 12.21
CA ARG A 29 -14.13 -3.91 13.61
C ARG A 29 -12.72 -4.36 14.03
N ILE A 30 -11.77 -4.21 13.11
CA ILE A 30 -10.36 -4.58 13.30
C ILE A 30 -9.53 -3.33 13.55
N GLU A 31 -8.63 -3.40 14.52
CA GLU A 31 -7.61 -2.37 14.72
C GLU A 31 -6.30 -2.74 14.00
N ALA A 32 -5.80 -1.80 13.20
CA ALA A 32 -4.52 -1.95 12.53
C ALA A 32 -3.67 -0.67 12.60
N HIS A 33 -2.37 -0.88 12.72
CA HIS A 33 -1.35 0.17 12.63
C HIS A 33 -0.99 0.35 11.17
N VAL A 34 -1.40 1.47 10.59
CA VAL A 34 -1.17 1.80 9.18
C VAL A 34 0.06 2.71 9.08
N HIS A 35 1.09 2.25 8.38
CA HIS A 35 2.29 3.02 8.08
C HIS A 35 2.30 3.39 6.60
N LEU A 36 2.57 4.67 6.32
CA LEU A 36 2.77 5.16 4.96
C LEU A 36 4.22 5.53 4.77
N TYR A 37 4.83 4.93 3.75
CA TYR A 37 6.19 5.19 3.33
C TYR A 37 6.15 5.84 1.95
N ARG A 38 6.62 7.09 1.87
CA ARG A 38 6.89 7.72 0.58
C ARG A 38 8.33 7.46 0.20
N ILE A 39 8.53 6.78 -0.91
CA ILE A 39 9.85 6.33 -1.38
C ILE A 39 10.03 6.69 -2.86
N ASP A 40 11.29 6.80 -3.29
CA ASP A 40 11.65 7.01 -4.69
C ASP A 40 11.77 5.69 -5.46
N GLU A 41 12.03 5.81 -6.76
CA GLU A 41 12.17 4.66 -7.66
C GLU A 41 13.36 3.76 -7.29
N GLU A 42 14.45 4.32 -6.75
CA GLU A 42 15.61 3.53 -6.32
C GLU A 42 15.25 2.64 -5.13
N GLU A 43 14.52 3.18 -4.16
CA GLU A 43 13.97 2.44 -3.02
C GLU A 43 12.94 1.39 -3.45
N PHE A 44 12.05 1.69 -4.42
CA PHE A 44 11.12 0.69 -4.97
C PHE A 44 11.88 -0.53 -5.51
N LYS A 45 12.94 -0.30 -6.28
CA LYS A 45 13.78 -1.36 -6.85
C LYS A 45 14.56 -2.12 -5.77
N ARG A 46 15.13 -1.42 -4.79
CA ARG A 46 15.86 -2.04 -3.67
C ARG A 46 14.96 -2.96 -2.83
N LEU A 47 13.71 -2.56 -2.62
CA LEU A 47 12.72 -3.32 -1.86
C LEU A 47 12.02 -4.40 -2.70
N GLY A 48 12.31 -4.50 -4.01
CA GLY A 48 11.69 -5.47 -4.91
C GLY A 48 10.19 -5.24 -5.13
N LEU A 49 9.73 -4.00 -4.96
CA LEU A 49 8.32 -3.64 -5.05
C LEU A 49 7.91 -3.47 -6.51
N SER A 50 6.77 -4.05 -6.90
CA SER A 50 6.33 -4.07 -8.30
C SER A 50 5.61 -2.79 -8.76
N GLY A 51 5.20 -1.90 -7.85
CA GLY A 51 4.54 -0.65 -8.21
C GLY A 51 4.01 0.14 -7.04
N SER A 52 3.48 1.33 -7.32
CA SER A 52 2.86 2.21 -6.32
C SER A 52 1.35 2.25 -6.55
N PRO A 53 0.51 2.06 -5.52
CA PRO A 53 0.86 1.68 -4.15
C PRO A 53 1.17 0.18 -4.00
N SER A 54 2.19 -0.17 -3.23
CA SER A 54 2.41 -1.54 -2.73
C SER A 54 1.94 -1.62 -1.27
N ILE A 55 1.09 -2.59 -0.96
CA ILE A 55 0.45 -2.74 0.36
C ILE A 55 0.86 -4.08 0.95
N PHE A 56 1.35 -4.08 2.18
CA PHE A 56 1.70 -5.28 2.93
C PHE A 56 0.84 -5.37 4.19
N ILE A 57 0.31 -6.55 4.48
CA ILE A 57 -0.39 -6.84 5.73
C ILE A 57 0.45 -7.85 6.50
N ASN A 58 0.93 -7.45 7.69
CA ASN A 58 1.83 -8.26 8.53
C ASN A 58 3.07 -8.79 7.78
N GLY A 59 3.57 -8.07 6.78
CA GLY A 59 4.74 -8.46 5.97
C GLY A 59 4.42 -9.27 4.72
N GLU A 60 3.16 -9.63 4.48
CA GLU A 60 2.72 -10.29 3.23
C GLU A 60 2.11 -9.26 2.28
N GLU A 61 2.55 -9.25 1.02
CA GLU A 61 2.03 -8.32 0.00
C GLU A 61 0.59 -8.66 -0.34
N LEU A 62 -0.30 -7.67 -0.26
CA LEU A 62 -1.73 -7.81 -0.52
C LEU A 62 -2.02 -7.95 -2.03
N GLN A 63 -1.21 -7.34 -2.88
CA GLN A 63 -1.39 -7.40 -4.34
C GLN A 63 -0.46 -8.46 -4.95
N PRO A 64 -0.98 -9.38 -5.77
CA PRO A 64 -0.13 -10.27 -6.54
C PRO A 64 0.62 -9.48 -7.61
N GLN A 65 1.93 -9.70 -7.70
CA GLN A 65 2.79 -9.20 -8.77
C GLN A 65 2.18 -9.57 -10.12
N GLY A 66 1.70 -8.57 -10.89
CA GLY A 66 1.23 -8.77 -12.26
C GLY A 66 -0.17 -8.27 -12.60
N TYR A 67 -0.94 -7.68 -11.68
CA TYR A 67 -2.13 -6.91 -12.09
C TYR A 67 -1.71 -5.55 -12.64
N GLY A 68 -1.37 -5.55 -13.93
CA GLY A 68 -1.28 -4.33 -14.73
C GLY A 68 -2.57 -3.53 -14.56
N GLY A 69 -2.42 -2.25 -14.22
CA GLY A 69 -3.52 -1.30 -14.34
C GLY A 69 -4.05 -1.38 -15.76
N VAL A 70 -5.32 -1.72 -15.92
CA VAL A 70 -6.00 -1.58 -17.21
C VAL A 70 -5.91 -0.10 -17.58
N SER A 71 -5.28 0.14 -18.73
CA SER A 71 -5.13 1.47 -19.35
C SER A 71 -6.47 2.01 -19.83
#